data_AF-A0A925THI6-F1
#
_entry.id   AF-A0A925THI6-F1
#
_cell.length_a   1.000
_cell.length_b   1.000
_cell.length_c   1.000
_cell.angle_alpha   90.00
_cell.angle_beta   90.00
_cell.angle_gamma   90.00
#
_symmetry.space_group_name_H-M   'P 1'
#
loop_
_entity.id
_entity.type
_entity.pdbx_description
1 polymer ?
#
loop_
_entity_poly.entity_id
_entity_poly.type
_entity_poly.pdbx_seq_one_letter_code
_entity_poly.pdbx_strand_id
1 'polypeptide(L)'
;QNQLTIEGVQKKVADHFQIRHSDMTSKRRPNNIAIPRQIAMYLVRNLIPKHSLQEIGDAFGGRDHGTVIHACKAVDNMLSQDAHMKGQIEFLRAALSR
;
A
#
# COMPACT_ATOMS: atom_id res chain seq x y z
N GLN A 1 -19.19 9.66 6.50
CA GLN A 1 -17.87 9.47 7.11
C GLN A 1 -17.23 8.28 6.41
N ASN A 2 -16.22 8.47 5.56
CA ASN A 2 -15.50 7.33 4.98
C ASN A 2 -14.58 6.77 6.07
N GLN A 3 -14.96 5.65 6.69
CA GLN A 3 -14.07 4.95 7.58
C GLN A 3 -12.79 4.55 6.83
N LEU A 4 -11.64 4.83 7.46
CA LEU A 4 -10.36 4.35 6.98
C LEU A 4 -10.32 2.81 7.07
N THR A 5 -10.30 2.15 5.90
CA THR A 5 -10.34 0.69 5.74
C THR A 5 -9.23 0.24 4.79
N ILE A 6 -8.86 -1.05 4.84
CA ILE A 6 -7.87 -1.62 3.91
C ILE A 6 -8.29 -1.43 2.45
N GLU A 7 -9.56 -1.69 2.15
CA GLU A 7 -10.13 -1.51 0.80
C GLU A 7 -10.09 -0.03 0.37
N GLY A 8 -10.37 0.90 1.29
CA GLY A 8 -10.26 2.34 1.02
C GLY A 8 -8.84 2.75 0.64
N VAL A 9 -7.83 2.21 1.33
CA VAL A 9 -6.41 2.42 0.98
C VAL A 9 -6.09 1.81 -0.38
N GLN A 10 -6.51 0.58 -0.65
CA GLN A 10 -6.30 -0.09 -1.93
C GLN A 10 -6.86 0.72 -3.11
N LYS A 11 -8.11 1.20 -2.99
CA LYS A 11 -8.75 2.05 -4.00
C LYS A 11 -7.97 3.35 -4.22
N LYS A 12 -7.67 4.07 -3.14
CA LYS A 12 -6.98 5.36 -3.23
C LYS A 12 -5.60 5.25 -3.88
N VAL A 13 -4.85 4.21 -3.55
CA VAL A 13 -3.53 3.96 -4.14
C VAL A 13 -3.66 3.49 -5.58
N ALA A 14 -4.65 2.64 -5.91
CA ALA A 14 -4.89 2.22 -7.28
C ALA A 14 -5.22 3.41 -8.20
N ASP A 15 -6.10 4.30 -7.74
CA ASP A 15 -6.49 5.51 -8.47
C ASP A 15 -5.30 6.45 -8.66
N HIS A 16 -4.49 6.66 -7.63
CA HIS A 16 -3.31 7.54 -7.70
C HIS A 16 -2.26 7.05 -8.72
N PHE A 17 -2.00 5.74 -8.74
CA PHE A 17 -1.04 5.13 -9.66
C PHE A 17 -1.64 4.69 -11.00
N GLN A 18 -2.92 5.00 -11.25
CA GLN A 18 -3.63 4.68 -12.49
C GLN A 18 -3.59 3.17 -12.83
N ILE A 19 -3.73 2.32 -11.82
CA ILE A 19 -3.87 0.86 -11.97
C ILE A 19 -5.27 0.40 -11.59
N ARG A 20 -5.66 -0.80 -11.99
CA ARG A 20 -6.98 -1.33 -11.62
C ARG A 20 -6.95 -1.71 -10.14
N HIS A 21 -8.07 -1.53 -9.44
CA HIS A 21 -8.20 -2.03 -8.06
C HIS A 21 -7.88 -3.53 -7.94
N SER A 22 -8.28 -4.34 -8.94
CA SER A 22 -7.96 -5.77 -9.03
C SER A 22 -6.46 -6.08 -9.09
N ASP A 23 -5.63 -5.10 -9.46
CA ASP A 23 -4.17 -5.27 -9.46
C ASP A 23 -3.59 -5.32 -8.04
N MET A 24 -4.30 -4.79 -7.04
CA MET A 24 -3.88 -4.87 -5.63
C MET A 24 -3.85 -6.32 -5.12
N THR A 25 -4.75 -7.16 -5.61
CA THR A 25 -4.82 -8.59 -5.22
C THR A 25 -4.18 -9.52 -6.25
N SER A 26 -3.96 -9.06 -7.48
CA SER A 26 -3.35 -9.85 -8.57
C SER A 26 -2.01 -10.47 -8.21
N LYS A 27 -1.69 -11.65 -8.76
CA LYS A 27 -0.36 -12.28 -8.67
C LYS A 27 0.71 -11.59 -9.52
N ARG A 28 0.33 -10.71 -10.45
CA ARG A 28 1.26 -9.99 -11.34
C ARG A 28 2.21 -9.08 -10.54
N ARG A 29 3.48 -9.06 -10.93
CA ARG A 29 4.55 -8.28 -10.26
C ARG A 29 5.39 -7.36 -11.17
N PRO A 30 4.86 -6.77 -12.27
CA PRO A 30 5.60 -5.70 -12.94
C PRO A 30 5.72 -4.48 -12.00
N ASN A 31 6.79 -3.69 -12.13
CA ASN A 31 7.08 -2.59 -11.19
C ASN A 31 5.94 -1.58 -11.07
N ASN A 32 5.25 -1.28 -12.17
CA ASN A 32 4.08 -0.39 -12.20
C ASN A 32 2.86 -0.92 -11.41
N ILE A 33 2.87 -2.19 -10.99
CA ILE A 33 1.85 -2.78 -10.10
C ILE A 33 2.45 -3.11 -8.72
N ALA A 34 3.67 -3.65 -8.68
CA ALA A 34 4.31 -4.09 -7.46
C ALA A 34 4.58 -2.93 -6.50
N ILE A 35 5.10 -1.80 -7.00
CA ILE A 35 5.41 -0.62 -6.20
C ILE A 35 4.14 -0.02 -5.58
N PRO A 36 3.07 0.29 -6.35
CA PRO A 36 1.81 0.76 -5.76
C PRO A 36 1.25 -0.18 -4.69
N ARG A 37 1.33 -1.50 -4.92
CA ARG A 37 0.87 -2.48 -3.93
C ARG A 37 1.69 -2.47 -2.65
N GLN A 38 3.01 -2.33 -2.75
CA GLN A 38 3.88 -2.21 -1.57
C GLN A 38 3.56 -0.94 -0.78
N ILE A 39 3.34 0.18 -1.48
CA ILE A 39 2.91 1.45 -0.88
C ILE A 39 1.58 1.28 -0.16
N ALA A 40 0.60 0.60 -0.77
CA ALA A 40 -0.69 0.35 -0.13
C ALA A 40 -0.54 -0.49 1.16
N MET A 41 0.28 -1.55 1.14
CA MET A 41 0.57 -2.35 2.34
C MET A 41 1.23 -1.52 3.44
N TYR A 42 2.22 -0.70 3.08
CA TYR A 42 2.89 0.21 4.00
C TYR A 42 1.91 1.21 4.63
N LEU A 43 1.05 1.83 3.82
CA LEU A 43 0.06 2.80 4.30
C LEU A 43 -0.96 2.16 5.24
N VAL A 44 -1.47 0.95 4.91
CA VAL A 44 -2.35 0.20 5.82
C VAL A 44 -1.64 -0.07 7.14
N ARG A 45 -0.39 -0.54 7.11
CA ARG A 45 0.38 -0.86 8.32
C ARG A 45 0.59 0.35 9.22
N ASN A 46 0.78 1.54 8.65
CA ASN A 46 1.06 2.77 9.40
C ASN A 46 -0.20 3.51 9.85
N LEU A 47 -1.30 3.43 9.08
CA LEU A 47 -2.52 4.20 9.35
C LEU A 47 -3.59 3.38 10.07
N ILE A 48 -3.54 2.05 9.98
CA ILE A 48 -4.54 1.14 10.55
C ILE A 48 -3.85 0.06 11.40
N PRO A 49 -3.23 0.44 12.54
CA PRO A 49 -2.36 -0.47 13.31
C PRO A 49 -3.09 -1.68 13.93
N LYS A 50 -4.43 -1.63 14.00
CA LYS A 50 -5.27 -2.73 14.50
C LYS A 50 -5.21 -4.00 13.64
N HIS A 51 -4.82 -3.90 12.37
CA HIS A 51 -4.68 -5.07 11.50
C HIS A 51 -3.29 -5.69 11.65
N SER A 52 -3.27 -6.99 11.88
CA SER A 52 -2.08 -7.83 11.86
C SER A 52 -1.47 -7.90 10.46
N LEU A 53 -0.19 -8.29 10.39
CA LEU A 53 0.49 -8.49 9.10
C LEU A 53 -0.17 -9.57 8.25
N GLN A 54 -0.74 -10.60 8.89
CA GLN A 54 -1.47 -11.66 8.20
C GLN A 54 -2.76 -11.14 7.57
N GLU A 55 -3.59 -10.40 8.32
CA GLU A 55 -4.82 -9.80 7.80
C GLU A 55 -4.55 -8.84 6.63
N ILE A 56 -3.47 -8.07 6.70
CA ILE A 56 -3.03 -7.21 5.60
C ILE A 56 -2.69 -8.10 4.39
N GLY A 57 -1.83 -9.11 4.58
CA GLY A 57 -1.45 -10.05 3.53
C GLY A 57 -2.64 -10.71 2.82
N ASP A 58 -3.63 -11.16 3.60
CA ASP A 58 -4.86 -11.77 3.10
C ASP A 58 -5.67 -10.80 2.24
N ALA A 59 -5.85 -9.56 2.70
CA ALA A 59 -6.55 -8.51 1.95
C ALA A 59 -5.84 -8.12 0.64
N PHE A 60 -4.53 -8.34 0.53
CA PHE A 60 -3.77 -8.18 -0.71
C PHE A 60 -3.65 -9.51 -1.47
N GLY A 61 -4.66 -10.37 -1.47
CA GLY A 61 -4.71 -11.57 -2.30
C GLY A 61 -3.97 -12.78 -1.70
N GLY A 62 -4.08 -12.98 -0.39
CA GLY A 62 -3.52 -14.15 0.30
C GLY A 62 -1.99 -14.16 0.33
N ARG A 63 -1.36 -12.99 0.46
CA ARG A 63 0.10 -12.86 0.55
C ARG A 63 0.58 -13.17 1.95
N ASP A 64 1.72 -13.84 2.07
CA ASP A 64 2.33 -14.15 3.36
C ASP A 64 2.69 -12.87 4.14
N HIS A 65 2.58 -12.93 5.48
CA HIS A 65 2.94 -11.82 6.38
C HIS A 65 4.37 -11.27 6.14
N GLY A 66 5.33 -12.13 5.78
CA GLY A 66 6.68 -11.74 5.40
C GLY A 66 6.70 -10.83 4.17
N THR A 67 5.77 -11.01 3.23
CA THR A 67 5.59 -10.11 2.07
C THR A 67 5.25 -8.69 2.51
N VAL A 68 4.41 -8.54 3.54
CA VAL A 68 4.04 -7.23 4.09
C VAL A 68 5.26 -6.57 4.75
N ILE A 69 6.07 -7.34 5.49
CA ILE A 69 7.32 -6.86 6.07
C ILE A 69 8.29 -6.38 4.97
N HIS A 70 8.46 -7.17 3.91
CA HIS A 70 9.30 -6.80 2.77
C HIS A 70 8.78 -5.55 2.07
N ALA A 71 7.46 -5.42 1.90
CA ALA A 71 6.84 -4.23 1.33
C ALA A 71 7.14 -2.97 2.15
N CYS A 72 6.99 -3.03 3.48
CA CYS A 72 7.31 -1.90 4.35
C CYS A 72 8.77 -1.47 4.22
N LYS A 73 9.71 -2.43 4.30
CA LYS A 73 11.16 -2.15 4.14
C LYS A 73 11.49 -1.54 2.77
N ALA A 74 10.86 -2.04 1.70
CA ALA A 74 11.05 -1.50 0.36
C ALA A 74 10.56 -0.03 0.28
N VAL A 75 9.42 0.28 0.90
CA VAL A 75 8.89 1.65 0.95
C VAL A 75 9.76 2.57 1.80
N ASP A 76 10.25 2.12 2.95
CA ASP A 76 11.18 2.89 3.77
C ASP A 76 12.46 3.26 2.99
N ASN A 77 12.99 2.31 2.22
CA ASN A 77 14.11 2.58 1.32
C ASN A 77 13.75 3.61 0.25
N MET A 78 12.60 3.47 -0.41
CA MET A 78 12.12 4.45 -1.42
C MET A 78 11.97 5.86 -0.83
N LEU A 79 11.44 5.98 0.39
CA LEU A 79 11.31 7.27 1.10
C LEU A 79 12.66 7.95 1.35
N SER A 80 13.75 7.16 1.49
CA SER A 80 15.10 7.69 1.71
C SER A 80 15.85 8.05 0.42
N GLN A 81 15.55 7.37 -0.69
CA GLN A 81 16.33 7.49 -1.93
C GLN A 81 15.63 8.30 -3.03
N ASP A 82 14.30 8.41 -2.99
CA ASP A 82 13.51 9.04 -4.05
C ASP A 82 12.58 10.12 -3.48
N ALA A 83 12.97 11.37 -3.67
CA ALA A 83 12.20 12.53 -3.23
C ALA A 83 10.83 12.65 -3.93
N HIS A 84 10.74 12.21 -5.19
CA HIS A 84 9.49 12.24 -5.94
C HIS A 84 8.52 11.20 -5.37
N MET A 85 8.98 9.97 -5.16
CA MET A 85 8.19 8.90 -4.55
C MET A 85 7.76 9.26 -3.13
N LYS A 86 8.67 9.88 -2.35
CA LYS A 86 8.34 10.42 -1.03
C LYS A 86 7.18 11.41 -1.08
N GLY A 87 7.21 12.36 -2.01
CA GLY A 87 6.11 13.31 -2.19
C GLY A 87 4.77 12.62 -2.48
N GLN A 88 4.77 11.58 -3.31
CA GLN A 88 3.57 10.81 -3.61
C GLN A 88 3.02 10.04 -2.39
N ILE A 89 3.89 9.41 -1.61
CA ILE A 89 3.49 8.65 -0.42
C ILE A 89 2.93 9.58 0.66
N GLU A 90 3.58 10.72 0.91
CA GLU A 90 3.09 11.71 1.87
C GLU A 90 1.75 12.32 1.45
N PHE A 91 1.56 12.57 0.14
CA PHE A 91 0.26 12.99 -0.39
C PHE A 91 -0.83 11.96 -0.11
N LEU A 92 -0.57 10.69 -0.41
CA LEU A 92 -1.52 9.59 -0.15
C LEU A 92 -1.82 9.46 1.35
N ARG A 93 -0.79 9.55 2.20
CA ARG A 93 -0.91 9.51 3.65
C ARG A 93 -1.83 10.61 4.16
N ALA A 94 -1.60 11.85 3.74
CA ALA A 94 -2.40 13.01 4.14
C ALA A 94 -3.85 12.95 3.61
N ALA A 95 -4.06 12.37 2.42
CA ALA A 95 -5.39 12.20 1.85
C ALA A 95 -6.21 11.10 2.55
N LEU A 96 -5.56 10.10 3.15
CA LEU A 96 -6.19 8.99 3.86
C LEU A 96 -6.42 9.27 5.35
N SER A 97 -5.73 10.26 5.92
CA SER A 97 -5.86 10.64 7.33
C SER A 97 -6.92 11.72 7.59
N ARG A 98 -7.69 12.11 6.57
CA ARG A 98 -8.78 13.10 6.64
C ARG A 98 -10.13 12.41 6.59
#